data_AF-A0A955VT68-F1
#
_entry.id   AF-A0A955VT68-F1
#
_cell.length_a   1.000
_cell.length_b   1.000
_cell.length_c   1.000
_cell.angle_alpha   90.00
_cell.angle_beta   90.00
_cell.angle_gamma   90.00
#
_symmetry.space_group_name_H-M   'P 1'
#
loop_
_entity.id
_entity.type
_entity.pdbx_description
1 polymer ?
#
loop_
_entity_poly.entity_id
_entity_poly.type
_entity_poly.pdbx_seq_one_letter_code
_entity_poly.pdbx_strand_id
1 'polypeptide(L)'
;MRRCLPILAALALPGLAAAADPPVEPPPADEAAAVQRYLGLFVTTPDRREASERIVARQGRLEIWFLRSVPADQREQALCDGARWLLAGRLANSQGAPALFAALPDLQAVTLIFYRLETRVQPDADGRYQQQRDPIPEARFKIGREKASQLDAATLRKTLTGPRCASLGASVLDEVWTP
;
A
#
# COMPACT_ATOMS: atom_id res chain seq x y z
N MET A 1 41.66 12.45 -54.53
CA MET A 1 41.40 11.57 -53.37
C MET A 1 40.52 12.32 -52.37
N ARG A 2 39.20 12.09 -52.41
CA ARG A 2 38.22 12.77 -51.52
C ARG A 2 38.08 11.95 -50.24
N ARG A 3 38.33 12.57 -49.08
CA ARG A 3 38.18 11.97 -47.75
C ARG A 3 36.75 12.19 -47.28
N CYS A 4 36.01 11.10 -47.04
CA CYS A 4 34.74 11.11 -46.31
C CYS A 4 35.03 11.05 -44.80
N LEU A 5 34.50 12.00 -44.05
CA LEU A 5 34.40 11.96 -42.58
C LEU A 5 33.00 11.44 -42.20
N PRO A 6 32.87 10.45 -41.31
CA PRO A 6 31.58 10.08 -40.75
C PRO A 6 31.22 11.01 -39.59
N ILE A 7 30.05 11.63 -39.68
CA ILE A 7 29.40 12.36 -38.60
C ILE A 7 28.83 11.32 -37.62
N LEU A 8 29.45 11.21 -36.44
CA LEU A 8 28.89 10.48 -35.29
C LEU A 8 27.85 11.39 -34.62
N ALA A 9 26.58 11.13 -34.89
CA ALA A 9 25.47 11.70 -34.14
C ALA A 9 25.31 10.91 -32.83
N ALA A 10 25.84 11.44 -31.73
CA ALA A 10 25.56 10.95 -30.39
C ALA A 10 24.14 11.42 -30.00
N LEU A 11 23.16 10.51 -30.08
CA LEU A 11 21.83 10.71 -29.52
C LEU A 11 21.94 10.67 -27.99
N ALA A 12 21.99 11.85 -27.37
CA ALA A 12 21.78 12.01 -25.95
C ALA A 12 20.32 11.67 -25.61
N LEU A 13 20.11 10.54 -24.94
CA LEU A 13 18.82 10.22 -24.33
C LEU A 13 18.58 11.23 -23.19
N PRO A 14 17.44 11.96 -23.19
CA PRO A 14 17.08 12.78 -22.05
C PRO A 14 16.79 11.85 -20.86
N GLY A 15 17.60 11.98 -19.81
CA GLY A 15 17.31 11.34 -18.53
C GLY A 15 15.93 11.81 -18.06
N LEU A 16 14.99 10.88 -18.00
CA LEU A 16 13.76 11.03 -17.23
C LEU A 16 14.20 11.26 -15.77
N ALA A 17 14.28 12.53 -15.39
CA ALA A 17 14.29 12.91 -13.98
C ALA A 17 13.03 12.31 -13.37
N ALA A 18 13.20 11.30 -12.51
CA ALA A 18 12.13 10.78 -11.69
C ALA A 18 11.57 11.99 -10.92
N ALA A 19 10.37 12.43 -11.30
CA ALA A 19 9.67 13.48 -10.59
C ALA A 19 9.60 13.03 -9.13
N ALA A 20 10.21 13.81 -8.23
CA ALA A 20 10.10 13.55 -6.81
C ALA A 20 8.61 13.54 -6.46
N ASP A 21 8.14 12.45 -5.84
CA ASP A 21 6.74 12.36 -5.41
C ASP A 21 6.41 13.60 -4.56
N PRO A 22 5.30 14.30 -4.83
CA PRO A 22 4.95 15.49 -4.06
C PRO A 22 4.80 15.11 -2.58
N PRO A 23 5.02 16.07 -1.66
CA PRO A 23 4.96 15.82 -0.23
C PRO A 23 3.67 15.09 0.17
N VAL A 24 3.83 14.05 0.99
CA VAL A 24 2.76 13.19 1.49
C VAL A 24 2.00 13.93 2.58
N GLU A 25 0.85 14.50 2.24
CA GLU A 25 -0.05 15.07 3.24
C GLU A 25 -0.80 13.95 3.98
N PRO A 26 -0.86 14.00 5.32
CA PRO A 26 -1.70 13.10 6.09
C PRO A 26 -3.18 13.41 5.79
N PRO A 27 -4.05 12.40 5.81
CA PRO A 27 -5.49 12.61 5.67
C PRO A 27 -6.01 13.55 6.77
N PRO A 28 -7.12 14.26 6.50
CA PRO A 28 -7.94 14.88 7.52
C PRO A 28 -8.21 13.92 8.70
N ALA A 29 -8.30 14.45 9.92
CA ALA A 29 -8.37 13.64 11.14
C ALA A 29 -9.60 12.70 11.19
N ASP A 30 -10.71 13.12 10.59
CA ASP A 30 -11.94 12.37 10.40
C ASP A 30 -11.78 11.19 9.44
N GLU A 31 -11.05 11.37 8.33
CA GLU A 31 -10.70 10.28 7.41
C GLU A 31 -9.81 9.23 8.08
N ALA A 32 -8.77 9.66 8.81
CA ALA A 32 -7.91 8.76 9.58
C ALA A 32 -8.70 7.95 10.63
N ALA A 33 -9.62 8.61 11.33
CA ALA A 33 -10.51 7.96 12.29
C ALA A 33 -11.47 6.97 11.61
N ALA A 34 -12.01 7.31 10.44
CA ALA A 34 -12.85 6.42 9.65
C ALA A 34 -12.07 5.17 9.22
N VAL A 35 -10.85 5.30 8.71
CA VAL A 35 -10.00 4.16 8.35
C VAL A 35 -9.75 3.25 9.55
N GLN A 36 -9.42 3.82 10.71
CA GLN A 36 -9.22 3.03 11.93
C GLN A 36 -10.51 2.30 12.34
N ARG A 37 -11.66 2.96 12.27
CA ARG A 37 -12.97 2.38 12.62
C ARG A 37 -13.36 1.25 11.68
N TYR A 38 -13.26 1.47 10.37
CA TYR A 38 -13.81 0.56 9.36
C TYR A 38 -12.83 -0.53 8.95
N LEU A 39 -11.52 -0.28 8.91
CA LEU A 39 -10.54 -1.31 8.56
C LEU A 39 -9.88 -1.94 9.80
N GLY A 40 -9.85 -1.25 10.94
CA GLY A 40 -9.25 -1.76 12.19
C GLY A 40 -7.79 -2.15 12.06
N LEU A 41 -7.02 -1.46 11.21
CA LEU A 41 -5.70 -1.96 10.84
C LEU A 41 -4.70 -1.94 11.99
N PHE A 42 -4.88 -1.09 12.99
CA PHE A 42 -3.95 -0.97 14.11
C PHE A 42 -4.60 -1.41 15.43
N VAL A 43 -3.92 -2.29 16.16
CA VAL A 43 -4.30 -2.69 17.54
C VAL A 43 -3.77 -1.69 18.56
N THR A 44 -2.68 -0.99 18.24
CA THR A 44 -1.97 -0.06 19.12
C THR A 44 -2.35 1.41 18.88
N THR A 45 -2.18 2.22 19.92
CA THR A 45 -2.32 3.68 19.84
C THR A 45 -1.30 4.27 18.85
N PRO A 46 -1.58 5.41 18.20
CA PRO A 46 -0.68 6.04 17.24
C PRO A 46 0.77 6.16 17.73
N ASP A 47 0.98 6.54 18.99
CA ASP A 47 2.33 6.74 19.58
C ASP A 47 3.15 5.44 19.72
N ARG A 48 2.50 4.28 19.61
CA ARG A 48 3.13 2.96 19.68
C ARG A 48 3.26 2.28 18.31
N ARG A 49 2.86 2.97 17.24
CA ARG A 49 3.00 2.47 15.87
C ARG A 49 4.41 2.76 15.39
N GLU A 50 4.82 1.98 14.40
CA GLU A 50 6.06 2.31 13.71
C GLU A 50 5.88 3.63 12.95
N ALA A 51 6.84 4.54 13.00
CA ALA A 51 6.70 5.89 12.43
C ALA A 51 6.48 5.89 10.91
N SER A 52 6.86 4.79 10.23
CA SER A 52 6.63 4.59 8.80
C SER A 52 5.25 4.00 8.48
N GLU A 53 4.50 3.52 9.49
CA GLU A 53 3.11 3.14 9.31
C GLU A 53 2.28 4.41 9.18
N ARG A 54 1.59 4.55 8.06
CA ARG A 54 0.87 5.78 7.74
C ARG A 54 -0.33 5.52 6.88
N ILE A 55 -1.29 6.42 6.99
CA ILE A 55 -2.41 6.54 6.06
C ILE A 55 -2.15 7.81 5.26
N VAL A 56 -2.29 7.73 3.95
CA VAL A 56 -2.08 8.83 3.01
C VAL A 56 -3.33 8.98 2.19
N ALA A 57 -3.93 10.18 2.16
CA ALA A 57 -5.06 10.47 1.28
C ALA A 57 -4.63 11.42 0.15
N ARG A 58 -4.98 11.09 -1.08
CA ARG A 58 -4.71 11.91 -2.27
C ARG A 58 -5.82 11.73 -3.30
N GLN A 59 -6.50 12.82 -3.66
CA GLN A 59 -7.44 12.86 -4.80
C GLN A 59 -8.46 11.71 -4.79
N GLY A 60 -9.13 11.49 -3.65
CA GLY A 60 -10.08 10.38 -3.50
C GLY A 60 -9.43 8.99 -3.45
N ARG A 61 -8.13 8.88 -3.19
CA ARG A 61 -7.44 7.61 -2.99
C ARG A 61 -6.83 7.59 -1.61
N LEU A 62 -6.85 6.42 -0.99
CA LEU A 62 -6.29 6.21 0.33
C LEU A 62 -5.26 5.09 0.27
N GLU A 63 -4.02 5.39 0.63
CA GLU A 63 -2.94 4.40 0.76
C GLU A 63 -2.66 4.15 2.23
N ILE A 64 -2.63 2.89 2.62
CA ILE A 64 -2.30 2.47 3.97
C ILE A 64 -1.02 1.67 3.93
N TRP A 65 0.00 2.21 4.57
CA TRP A 65 1.30 1.56 4.76
C TRP A 65 1.28 0.84 6.10
N PHE A 66 1.42 -0.49 6.05
CA PHE A 66 1.37 -1.35 7.22
C PHE A 66 2.64 -2.21 7.31
N LEU A 67 3.30 -2.20 8.48
CA LEU A 67 4.55 -2.92 8.68
C LEU A 67 4.28 -4.43 8.73
N ARG A 68 4.67 -5.12 7.66
CA ARG A 68 4.57 -6.58 7.57
C ARG A 68 5.51 -7.08 6.48
N SER A 69 6.49 -7.89 6.87
CA SER A 69 7.31 -8.62 5.91
C SER A 69 6.51 -9.75 5.24
N VAL A 70 6.76 -9.97 3.96
CA VAL A 70 6.15 -10.99 3.10
C VAL A 70 7.26 -11.84 2.48
N PRO A 71 7.74 -12.87 3.19
CA PRO A 71 8.65 -13.87 2.63
C PRO A 71 8.07 -14.54 1.37
N ALA A 72 8.94 -15.05 0.50
CA ALA A 72 8.54 -15.64 -0.78
C ALA A 72 7.58 -16.83 -0.63
N ASP A 73 7.76 -17.65 0.39
CA ASP A 73 6.92 -18.79 0.76
C ASP A 73 5.57 -18.39 1.39
N GLN A 74 5.37 -17.11 1.70
CA GLN A 74 4.16 -16.59 2.37
C GLN A 74 3.31 -15.65 1.49
N ARG A 75 3.62 -15.54 0.20
CA ARG A 75 2.91 -14.63 -0.72
C ARG A 75 1.41 -14.91 -0.79
N GLU A 76 1.00 -16.17 -0.87
CA GLU A 76 -0.43 -16.53 -0.91
C GLU A 76 -1.14 -16.14 0.39
N GLN A 77 -0.49 -16.35 1.53
CA GLN A 77 -1.02 -15.96 2.83
C GLN A 77 -1.12 -14.43 2.94
N ALA A 78 -0.12 -13.70 2.46
CA ALA A 78 -0.14 -12.24 2.43
C ALA A 78 -1.27 -11.71 1.52
N LEU A 79 -1.52 -12.34 0.38
CA LEU A 79 -2.65 -12.01 -0.49
C LEU A 79 -3.97 -12.26 0.22
N CYS A 80 -4.14 -13.43 0.83
CA CYS A 80 -5.34 -13.74 1.61
C CYS A 80 -5.60 -12.72 2.72
N ASP A 81 -4.57 -12.38 3.49
CA ASP A 81 -4.69 -11.38 4.54
C ASP A 81 -4.96 -9.98 4.01
N GLY A 82 -4.27 -9.55 2.96
CA GLY A 82 -4.48 -8.25 2.33
C GLY A 82 -5.91 -8.09 1.83
N ALA A 83 -6.42 -9.11 1.12
CA ALA A 83 -7.80 -9.16 0.67
C ALA A 83 -8.78 -9.14 1.85
N ARG A 84 -8.57 -9.98 2.87
CA ARG A 84 -9.42 -10.02 4.07
C ARG A 84 -9.44 -8.68 4.79
N TRP A 85 -8.29 -8.04 4.96
CA TRP A 85 -8.19 -6.76 5.67
C TRP A 85 -8.90 -5.65 4.90
N LEU A 86 -8.74 -5.60 3.58
CA LEU A 86 -9.45 -4.63 2.75
C LEU A 86 -10.96 -4.91 2.73
N LEU A 87 -11.40 -6.16 2.62
CA LEU A 87 -12.81 -6.47 2.37
C LEU A 87 -13.65 -6.58 3.64
N ALA A 88 -13.06 -7.09 4.70
CA ALA A 88 -13.75 -7.39 5.95
C ALA A 88 -13.21 -6.61 7.15
N GLY A 89 -12.04 -5.96 7.00
CA GLY A 89 -11.27 -5.40 8.08
C GLY A 89 -10.34 -6.42 8.75
N ARG A 90 -9.37 -5.93 9.51
CA ARG A 90 -8.41 -6.76 10.25
C ARG A 90 -8.96 -7.26 11.59
N LEU A 91 -9.78 -6.45 12.27
CA LEU A 91 -10.35 -6.77 13.58
C LEU A 91 -11.79 -7.26 13.47
N ALA A 92 -12.25 -7.99 14.50
CA ALA A 92 -13.57 -8.61 14.53
C ALA A 92 -14.73 -7.62 14.27
N ASN A 93 -14.61 -6.39 14.77
CA ASN A 93 -15.65 -5.35 14.68
C ASN A 93 -15.46 -4.37 13.52
N SER A 94 -14.37 -4.51 12.75
CA SER A 94 -14.16 -3.73 11.53
C SER A 94 -15.22 -4.10 10.50
N GLN A 95 -15.33 -3.38 9.39
CA GLN A 95 -16.34 -3.62 8.34
C GLN A 95 -15.75 -3.65 6.92
N GLY A 96 -14.47 -3.32 6.76
CA GLY A 96 -13.79 -3.30 5.48
C GLY A 96 -14.05 -2.04 4.66
N ALA A 97 -13.47 -2.04 3.46
CA ALA A 97 -13.54 -0.99 2.47
C ALA A 97 -14.97 -0.71 1.98
N PRO A 98 -15.88 -1.69 1.82
CA PRO A 98 -17.27 -1.38 1.44
C PRO A 98 -17.94 -0.38 2.39
N ALA A 99 -17.80 -0.59 3.70
CA ALA A 99 -18.33 0.34 4.71
C ALA A 99 -17.56 1.67 4.75
N LEU A 100 -16.24 1.64 4.51
CA LEU A 100 -15.43 2.86 4.41
C LEU A 100 -15.86 3.74 3.22
N PHE A 101 -16.14 3.16 2.04
CA PHE A 101 -16.64 3.89 0.87
C PHE A 101 -18.04 4.49 1.11
N ALA A 102 -18.88 3.82 1.90
CA ALA A 102 -20.18 4.38 2.30
C ALA A 102 -20.01 5.57 3.25
N ALA A 103 -19.00 5.55 4.13
CA ALA A 103 -18.71 6.62 5.07
C ALA A 103 -17.97 7.82 4.45
N LEU A 104 -17.16 7.59 3.42
CA LEU A 104 -16.36 8.61 2.74
C LEU A 104 -16.76 8.66 1.25
N PRO A 105 -17.79 9.44 0.86
CA PRO A 105 -18.35 9.41 -0.49
C PRO A 105 -17.38 9.79 -1.62
N ASP A 106 -16.40 10.65 -1.33
CA ASP A 106 -15.41 11.10 -2.31
C ASP A 106 -14.28 10.08 -2.53
N LEU A 107 -14.17 9.08 -1.65
CA LEU A 107 -13.17 8.03 -1.74
C LEU A 107 -13.49 7.09 -2.90
N GLN A 108 -12.56 6.97 -3.85
CA GLN A 108 -12.65 6.14 -5.05
C GLN A 108 -11.84 4.85 -4.95
N ALA A 109 -10.74 4.84 -4.18
CA ALA A 109 -9.92 3.65 -4.03
C ALA A 109 -9.21 3.58 -2.67
N VAL A 110 -8.97 2.35 -2.21
CA VAL A 110 -8.17 2.02 -1.04
C VAL A 110 -7.07 1.06 -1.45
N THR A 111 -5.82 1.40 -1.13
CA THR A 111 -4.64 0.58 -1.34
C THR A 111 -4.03 0.21 0.00
N LEU A 112 -3.84 -1.08 0.26
CA LEU A 112 -3.09 -1.59 1.39
C LEU A 112 -1.71 -2.04 0.93
N ILE A 113 -0.68 -1.52 1.57
CA ILE A 113 0.72 -1.76 1.25
C ILE A 113 1.37 -2.43 2.45
N PHE A 114 1.79 -3.68 2.26
CA PHE A 114 2.71 -4.33 3.18
C PHE A 114 4.12 -3.93 2.83
N TYR A 115 4.89 -3.51 3.84
CA TYR A 115 6.28 -3.13 3.65
C TYR A 115 7.15 -3.76 4.74
N ARG A 116 8.42 -3.94 4.42
CA ARG A 116 9.48 -4.19 5.39
C ARG A 116 10.29 -2.92 5.63
N LEU A 117 10.93 -2.82 6.78
CA LEU A 117 11.91 -1.76 7.02
C LEU A 117 13.30 -2.23 6.64
N GLU A 118 13.93 -1.50 5.73
CA GLU A 118 15.36 -1.59 5.50
C GLU A 118 16.07 -0.58 6.40
N THR A 119 16.98 -1.06 7.24
CA THR A 119 17.77 -0.20 8.11
C THR A 119 19.18 -0.09 7.58
N ARG A 120 19.65 1.14 7.38
CA ARG A 120 21.04 1.44 7.03
C ARG A 120 21.64 2.31 8.10
N VAL A 121 22.87 2.01 8.48
CA VAL A 121 23.62 2.80 9.47
C VAL A 121 24.79 3.43 8.74
N GLN A 122 24.86 4.76 8.76
CA GLN A 122 25.95 5.51 8.15
C GLN A 122 26.49 6.53 9.17
N PRO A 123 27.82 6.65 9.33
CA PRO A 123 28.40 7.72 10.12
C PRO A 123 28.18 9.06 9.40
N ASP A 124 27.80 10.09 10.14
CA ASP A 124 27.78 11.46 9.64
C ASP A 124 29.16 12.11 9.64
N ALA A 125 29.24 13.37 9.22
CA ALA A 125 30.48 14.12 9.13
C ALA A 125 31.20 14.29 10.48
N ASP A 126 30.49 14.15 11.60
CA ASP A 126 31.02 14.23 12.95
C ASP A 126 31.34 12.85 13.56
N GLY A 127 31.24 11.78 12.75
CA GLY A 127 31.48 10.41 13.17
C GLY A 127 30.35 9.81 14.02
N ARG A 128 29.18 10.45 14.09
CA ARG A 128 28.01 9.91 14.79
C ARG A 128 27.23 9.00 13.86
N TYR A 129 26.83 7.84 14.36
CA TYR A 129 26.03 6.91 13.58
C TYR A 129 24.59 7.42 13.43
N GLN A 130 24.17 7.66 12.19
CA GLN A 130 22.78 7.93 11.85
C GLN A 130 22.13 6.67 11.31
N GLN A 131 20.95 6.34 11.85
CA GLN A 131 20.14 5.22 11.40
C GLN A 131 19.08 5.73 10.43
N GLN A 132 19.17 5.31 9.18
CA GLN A 132 18.13 5.53 8.16
C GLN A 132 17.23 4.30 8.10
N ARG A 133 15.91 4.52 8.05
CA ARG A 133 14.91 3.45 8.02
C ARG A 133 13.98 3.69 6.83
N ASP A 134 14.17 2.89 5.79
CA ASP A 134 13.45 3.02 4.53
C ASP A 134 12.34 1.96 4.43
N PRO A 135 11.07 2.35 4.27
CA PRO A 135 9.98 1.40 4.05
C PRO A 135 10.05 0.88 2.60
N ILE A 136 10.27 -0.43 2.44
CA ILE A 136 10.32 -1.10 1.14
C ILE A 136 9.02 -1.90 0.94
N PRO A 137 8.18 -1.53 -0.05
CA PRO A 137 6.95 -2.27 -0.35
C PRO A 137 7.26 -3.73 -0.73
N GLU A 138 6.52 -4.66 -0.15
CA GLU A 138 6.61 -6.10 -0.45
C GLU A 138 5.30 -6.67 -0.99
N ALA A 139 4.17 -6.02 -0.72
CA ALA A 139 2.90 -6.34 -1.38
C ALA A 139 2.01 -5.10 -1.47
N ARG A 140 1.19 -5.03 -2.52
CA ARG A 140 0.17 -4.00 -2.72
C ARG A 140 -1.15 -4.65 -3.11
N PHE A 141 -2.21 -4.23 -2.44
CA PHE A 141 -3.56 -4.71 -2.66
C PHE A 141 -4.46 -3.50 -2.84
N LYS A 142 -5.24 -3.45 -3.91
CA LYS A 142 -6.12 -2.31 -4.19
C LYS A 142 -7.55 -2.76 -4.40
N ILE A 143 -8.48 -1.97 -3.89
CA ILE A 143 -9.89 -2.06 -4.25
C ILE A 143 -10.49 -0.67 -4.45
N GLY A 144 -11.27 -0.54 -5.52
CA GLY A 144 -12.02 0.63 -5.90
C GLY A 144 -13.47 0.56 -5.43
N ARG A 145 -14.10 1.74 -5.34
CA ARG A 145 -15.50 1.89 -4.92
C ARG A 145 -16.45 1.03 -5.75
N GLU A 146 -16.33 1.08 -7.07
CA GLU A 146 -17.21 0.34 -7.99
C GLU A 146 -17.19 -1.15 -7.67
N LYS A 147 -16.00 -1.75 -7.63
CA LYS A 147 -15.85 -3.18 -7.34
C LYS A 147 -16.32 -3.51 -5.93
N ALA A 148 -15.96 -2.70 -4.93
CA ALA A 148 -16.42 -2.89 -3.55
C ALA A 148 -17.96 -2.81 -3.41
N SER A 149 -18.64 -1.97 -4.19
CA SER A 149 -20.10 -1.82 -4.14
C SER A 149 -20.86 -3.05 -4.66
N GLN A 150 -20.21 -3.88 -5.47
CA GLN A 150 -20.79 -5.11 -6.03
C GLN A 150 -20.61 -6.32 -5.11
N LEU A 151 -19.86 -6.17 -4.02
CA LEU A 151 -19.49 -7.26 -3.13
C LEU A 151 -20.41 -7.35 -1.92
N ASP A 152 -20.90 -8.55 -1.63
CA ASP A 152 -21.55 -8.85 -0.36
C ASP A 152 -20.49 -9.10 0.73
N ALA A 153 -20.27 -8.08 1.56
CA ALA A 153 -19.31 -8.12 2.66
C ALA A 153 -19.57 -9.25 3.67
N ALA A 154 -20.85 -9.63 3.90
CA ALA A 154 -21.20 -10.68 4.84
C ALA A 154 -20.82 -12.07 4.29
N THR A 155 -21.01 -12.28 2.99
CA THR A 155 -20.57 -13.50 2.30
C THR A 155 -19.06 -13.60 2.24
N LEU A 156 -18.37 -12.52 1.86
CA LEU A 156 -16.89 -12.50 1.74
C LEU A 156 -16.18 -12.85 3.05
N ARG A 157 -16.68 -12.39 4.20
CA ARG A 157 -16.12 -12.76 5.51
C ARG A 157 -16.01 -14.25 5.73
N LYS A 158 -17.01 -15.02 5.28
CA LYS A 158 -17.06 -16.47 5.45
C LYS A 158 -16.16 -17.19 4.45
N THR A 159 -15.94 -16.60 3.28
CA THR A 159 -15.17 -17.23 2.20
C THR A 159 -13.67 -16.95 2.28
N LEU A 160 -13.27 -15.81 2.86
CA LEU A 160 -11.87 -15.36 3.02
C LEU A 160 -11.16 -15.97 4.24
N THR A 161 -11.57 -17.16 4.67
CA THR A 161 -10.93 -17.92 5.76
C THR A 161 -10.57 -19.35 5.36
N GLY A 162 -10.80 -19.72 4.09
CA GLY A 162 -10.58 -21.07 3.58
C GLY A 162 -9.40 -21.20 2.61
N PRO A 163 -9.12 -22.41 2.11
CA PRO A 163 -7.99 -22.70 1.20
C PRO A 163 -8.05 -21.96 -0.14
N ARG A 164 -9.22 -21.42 -0.51
CA ARG A 164 -9.43 -20.62 -1.74
C ARG A 164 -9.30 -19.12 -1.51
N CYS A 165 -8.89 -18.69 -0.32
CA CYS A 165 -8.82 -17.28 0.03
C CYS A 165 -7.92 -16.49 -0.94
N ALA A 166 -6.76 -17.03 -1.31
CA ALA A 166 -5.83 -16.33 -2.17
C ALA A 166 -6.39 -16.13 -3.59
N SER A 167 -6.95 -17.17 -4.19
CA SER A 167 -7.55 -17.07 -5.53
C SER A 167 -8.79 -16.18 -5.56
N LEU A 168 -9.62 -16.22 -4.52
CA LEU A 168 -10.76 -15.31 -4.38
C LEU A 168 -10.29 -13.87 -4.19
N GLY A 169 -9.29 -13.64 -3.34
CA GLY A 169 -8.69 -12.31 -3.14
C GLY A 169 -8.19 -11.71 -4.45
N ALA A 170 -7.51 -12.51 -5.27
CA ALA A 170 -7.00 -12.07 -6.56
C ALA A 170 -8.11 -11.70 -7.56
N SER A 171 -9.28 -12.36 -7.50
CA SER A 171 -10.39 -12.07 -8.42
C SER A 171 -11.20 -10.82 -8.01
N VAL A 172 -11.28 -10.52 -6.70
CA VAL A 172 -12.10 -9.42 -6.18
C VAL A 172 -11.33 -8.12 -5.98
N LEU A 173 -9.99 -8.15 -5.90
CA LEU A 173 -9.17 -6.95 -5.86
C LEU A 173 -8.95 -6.39 -7.26
N ASP A 174 -8.73 -5.08 -7.39
CA ASP A 174 -8.40 -4.43 -8.68
C ASP A 174 -6.93 -4.58 -9.02
N GLU A 175 -6.08 -4.63 -8.00
CA GLU A 175 -4.64 -4.79 -8.13
C GLU A 175 -4.13 -5.71 -7.03
N VAL A 176 -3.28 -6.64 -7.44
CA VAL A 176 -2.43 -7.43 -6.55
C VAL A 176 -1.02 -7.37 -7.13
N TRP A 177 -0.10 -6.81 -6.36
CA TRP A 177 1.32 -6.79 -6.70
C TRP A 177 2.15 -7.38 -5.58
N THR A 178 3.07 -8.26 -5.95
CA THR A 178 4.13 -8.84 -5.11
C THR A 178 5.36 -9.02 -6.00
N PRO A 179 6.55 -8.56 -5.59
CA PRO A 179 7.76 -8.55 -6.41
C PRO A 179 8.32 -9.94 -6.73
#